data_AF-A0AAD5DP43-F1
#
_entry.id   AF-A0AAD5DP43-F1
#
_cell.length_a   1.000
_cell.length_b   1.000
_cell.length_c   1.000
_cell.angle_alpha   90.00
_cell.angle_beta   90.00
_cell.angle_gamma   90.00
#
_symmetry.space_group_name_H-M   'P 1'
#
loop_
_entity.id
_entity.type
_entity.pdbx_description
1 polymer ?
#
loop_
_entity_poly.entity_id
_entity_poly.type
_entity_poly.pdbx_seq_one_letter_code
_entity_poly.pdbx_strand_id
1 'polypeptide(L)'
;MDADELVAQQLGAETPGQLSDVQGQYREAIKQKLAERAEELRREKEAKAAKFGAGKLAYERGQYPASARLLEQALNEEGPFTQLGGEIQLWLALAYQACGREEDCLATYRTLEKTHPLPAIRRQAADLRYIMEAPKLQISPDERVQIPVLTDLDVNRGNRAPVARPRPPVKRKVEKTWDEEFWENYTGPRIMTNKYVWAAAAVVATLAAVYSSYVQRGLISP
;
A
#
# COMPACT_ATOMS: atom_id res chain seq x y z
N MET A 1 -18.17 -11.11 -4.37
CA MET A 1 -18.47 -12.52 -4.09
C MET A 1 -19.24 -12.55 -2.79
N ASP A 2 -20.55 -12.76 -2.85
CA ASP A 2 -21.36 -12.85 -1.64
C ASP A 2 -21.04 -14.15 -0.89
N ALA A 3 -21.06 -14.11 0.44
CA ALA A 3 -20.75 -15.27 1.28
C ALA A 3 -21.65 -16.48 0.96
N ASP A 4 -22.86 -16.21 0.50
CA ASP A 4 -23.85 -17.22 0.15
C ASP A 4 -23.55 -17.93 -1.19
N GLU A 5 -22.95 -17.20 -2.12
CA GLU A 5 -22.50 -17.72 -3.42
C GLU A 5 -21.27 -18.62 -3.24
N LEU A 6 -20.35 -18.23 -2.34
CA LEU A 6 -19.19 -19.04 -1.96
C LEU A 6 -19.59 -20.37 -1.30
N VAL A 7 -20.56 -20.33 -0.38
CA VAL A 7 -21.08 -21.54 0.26
C VAL A 7 -21.79 -22.44 -0.77
N ALA A 8 -22.54 -21.86 -1.71
CA ALA A 8 -23.18 -22.60 -2.80
C ALA A 8 -22.15 -23.32 -3.69
N GLN A 9 -21.11 -22.60 -4.14
CA GLN A 9 -20.03 -23.17 -4.95
C GLN A 9 -19.29 -24.30 -4.23
N GLN A 10 -19.04 -24.14 -2.93
CA GLN A 10 -18.36 -25.15 -2.12
C GLN A 10 -19.21 -26.42 -1.92
N LEU A 11 -20.54 -26.30 -2.04
CA LEU A 11 -21.49 -27.41 -2.04
C LEU A 11 -21.77 -27.97 -3.45
N GLY A 12 -21.13 -27.41 -4.50
CA GLY A 12 -21.27 -27.84 -5.89
C GLY A 12 -22.43 -27.21 -6.65
N ALA A 13 -23.05 -26.15 -6.13
CA ALA A 13 -24.11 -25.39 -6.79
C ALA A 13 -23.58 -24.08 -7.39
N GLU A 14 -24.06 -23.69 -8.58
CA GLU A 14 -23.64 -22.44 -9.22
C GLU A 14 -24.30 -21.22 -8.60
N THR A 15 -25.52 -21.40 -8.08
CA THR A 15 -26.30 -20.32 -7.46
C THR A 15 -26.94 -20.78 -6.15
N PRO A 16 -27.16 -19.86 -5.18
CA PRO A 16 -27.72 -20.19 -3.88
C PRO A 16 -29.16 -20.73 -3.90
N GLY A 17 -29.85 -20.66 -5.06
CA GLY A 17 -31.19 -21.20 -5.27
C GLY A 17 -31.22 -22.66 -5.77
N GLN A 18 -30.09 -23.24 -6.15
CA GLN A 18 -29.98 -24.63 -6.63
C GLN A 18 -29.66 -25.64 -5.51
N LEU A 19 -29.56 -25.18 -4.24
CA LEU A 19 -29.27 -26.07 -3.12
C LEU A 19 -30.45 -27.00 -2.83
N SER A 20 -30.15 -28.26 -2.57
CA SER A 20 -31.12 -29.22 -2.01
C SER A 20 -31.65 -28.76 -0.65
N ASP A 21 -32.89 -29.11 -0.31
CA ASP A 21 -33.53 -28.78 0.98
C ASP A 21 -32.65 -29.13 2.18
N VAL A 22 -31.94 -30.27 2.13
CA VAL A 22 -30.99 -30.70 3.17
C VAL A 22 -29.77 -29.78 3.22
N GLN A 23 -29.24 -29.36 2.07
CA GLN A 23 -28.10 -28.44 1.99
C GLN A 23 -28.46 -27.03 2.48
N GLY A 24 -29.70 -26.61 2.26
CA GLY A 24 -30.25 -25.35 2.78
C GLY A 24 -30.19 -25.27 4.31
N GLN A 25 -30.44 -26.38 5.01
CA GLN A 25 -30.39 -26.44 6.47
C GLN A 25 -28.97 -26.25 7.03
N TYR A 26 -27.95 -26.77 6.35
CA TYR A 26 -26.56 -26.65 6.80
C TYR A 26 -25.85 -25.38 6.32
N ARG A 27 -26.44 -24.63 5.38
CA ARG A 27 -25.85 -23.42 4.79
C ARG A 27 -25.41 -22.40 5.85
N GLU A 28 -26.26 -22.11 6.83
CA GLU A 28 -25.96 -21.11 7.87
C GLU A 28 -24.84 -21.58 8.81
N ALA A 29 -24.86 -22.84 9.21
CA ALA A 29 -23.81 -23.43 10.06
C ALA A 29 -22.46 -23.50 9.34
N ILE A 30 -22.47 -23.83 8.04
CA ILE A 30 -21.26 -23.82 7.20
C ILE A 30 -20.74 -22.39 7.06
N LYS A 31 -21.62 -21.41 6.80
CA LYS A 31 -21.26 -20.00 6.72
C LYS A 31 -20.61 -19.52 8.02
N GLN A 32 -21.17 -19.86 9.18
CA GLN A 32 -20.60 -19.52 10.48
C GLN A 32 -19.22 -20.14 10.69
N LYS A 33 -19.04 -21.44 10.40
CA LYS A 33 -17.74 -22.11 10.52
C LYS A 33 -16.68 -21.55 9.57
N LEU A 34 -17.08 -21.21 8.34
CA LEU A 34 -16.18 -20.59 7.37
C LEU A 34 -15.78 -19.18 7.82
N ALA A 35 -16.70 -18.41 8.40
CA ALA A 35 -16.41 -17.10 8.96
C ALA A 35 -15.46 -17.20 10.16
N GLU A 36 -15.72 -18.11 11.09
CA GLU A 36 -14.85 -18.37 12.25
C GLU A 36 -13.44 -18.77 11.80
N ARG A 37 -13.32 -19.74 10.90
CA ARG A 37 -12.03 -20.17 10.36
C ARG A 37 -11.32 -19.05 9.59
N ALA A 38 -12.08 -18.20 8.89
CA ALA A 38 -11.51 -17.04 8.21
C ALA A 38 -10.95 -16.02 9.21
N GLU A 39 -11.63 -15.77 10.34
CA GLU A 39 -11.12 -14.91 11.41
C GLU A 39 -9.86 -15.50 12.06
N GLU A 40 -9.84 -16.80 12.35
CA GLU A 40 -8.65 -17.48 12.89
C GLU A 40 -7.45 -17.32 11.96
N LEU A 41 -7.63 -17.62 10.66
CA LEU A 41 -6.58 -17.45 9.65
C LEU A 41 -6.12 -15.99 9.53
N ARG A 42 -7.03 -15.02 9.71
CA ARG A 42 -6.68 -13.59 9.73
C ARG A 42 -5.81 -13.26 10.95
N ARG A 43 -6.20 -13.72 12.14
CA ARG A 43 -5.42 -13.51 13.37
C ARG A 43 -4.03 -14.14 13.26
N GLU A 44 -3.93 -15.34 12.71
CA GLU A 44 -2.64 -15.99 12.46
C GLU A 44 -1.76 -15.16 11.50
N LYS A 45 -2.33 -14.69 10.38
CA LYS A 45 -1.61 -13.85 9.42
C LYS A 45 -1.17 -12.51 10.04
N GLU A 46 -2.02 -11.89 10.83
CA GLU A 46 -1.72 -10.64 11.53
C GLU A 46 -0.58 -10.84 12.55
N ALA A 47 -0.60 -11.95 13.29
CA ALA A 47 0.47 -12.28 14.23
C ALA A 47 1.82 -12.49 13.52
N LYS A 48 1.81 -13.19 12.37
CA LYS A 48 3.00 -13.40 11.53
C LYS A 48 3.52 -12.08 10.95
N ALA A 49 2.63 -11.23 10.44
CA ALA A 49 2.98 -9.90 9.95
C ALA A 49 3.53 -8.99 11.06
N ALA A 50 3.01 -9.09 12.28
CA ALA A 50 3.50 -8.33 13.43
C ALA A 50 4.96 -8.70 13.80
N LYS A 51 5.32 -9.99 13.73
CA LYS A 51 6.71 -10.45 13.96
C LYS A 51 7.67 -9.90 12.91
N PHE A 52 7.27 -9.95 11.64
CA PHE A 52 8.02 -9.31 10.56
C PHE A 52 8.18 -7.80 10.78
N GLY A 53 7.09 -7.13 11.18
CA GLY A 53 7.10 -5.71 11.51
C GLY A 53 8.05 -5.37 12.67
N ALA A 54 8.15 -6.22 13.69
CA ALA A 54 9.10 -6.04 14.79
C ALA A 54 10.57 -6.13 14.30
N GLY A 55 10.87 -7.06 13.40
CA GLY A 55 12.19 -7.19 12.77
C GLY A 55 12.57 -5.94 11.96
N LYS A 56 11.63 -5.43 11.14
CA LYS A 56 11.80 -4.17 10.39
C LYS A 56 12.02 -2.97 11.32
N LEU A 57 11.21 -2.82 12.35
CA LEU A 57 11.33 -1.72 13.30
C LEU A 57 12.68 -1.73 14.03
N ALA A 58 13.21 -2.92 14.36
CA ALA A 58 14.55 -3.05 14.94
C ALA A 58 15.64 -2.61 13.95
N TYR A 59 15.50 -2.92 12.66
CA TYR A 59 16.40 -2.47 11.61
C TYR A 59 16.40 -0.93 11.49
N GLU A 60 15.22 -0.33 11.42
CA GLU A 60 15.04 1.13 11.33
C GLU A 60 15.64 1.87 12.53
N ARG A 61 15.64 1.25 13.71
CA ARG A 61 16.27 1.79 14.93
C ARG A 61 17.78 1.59 15.00
N GLY A 62 18.39 1.00 13.97
CA GLY A 62 19.83 0.70 13.93
C GLY A 62 20.25 -0.52 14.77
N GLN A 63 19.31 -1.30 15.28
CA GLN A 63 19.59 -2.51 16.06
C GLN A 63 19.75 -3.72 15.13
N TYR A 64 20.71 -3.66 14.21
CA TYR A 64 20.85 -4.63 13.12
C TYR A 64 21.03 -6.09 13.58
N PRO A 65 21.83 -6.41 14.62
CA PRO A 65 21.95 -7.80 15.09
C PRO A 65 20.66 -8.35 15.70
N ALA A 66 19.87 -7.49 16.36
CA ALA A 66 18.58 -7.87 16.92
C ALA A 66 17.55 -8.08 15.79
N SER A 67 17.56 -7.20 14.78
CA SER A 67 16.73 -7.33 13.59
C SER A 67 16.98 -8.65 12.86
N ALA A 68 18.25 -9.01 12.60
CA ALA A 68 18.60 -10.27 11.95
C ALA A 68 18.01 -11.49 12.68
N ARG A 69 18.18 -11.56 14.00
CA ARG A 69 17.62 -12.66 14.83
C ARG A 69 16.10 -12.73 14.77
N LEU A 70 15.42 -11.60 14.85
CA LEU A 70 13.95 -11.55 14.77
C LEU A 70 13.45 -11.97 13.39
N LEU A 71 14.15 -11.58 12.32
CA LEU A 71 13.81 -11.96 10.95
C LEU A 71 14.12 -13.45 10.69
N GLU A 72 15.19 -14.01 11.23
CA GLU A 72 15.47 -15.46 11.19
C GLU A 72 14.36 -16.26 11.88
N GLN A 73 13.89 -15.81 13.05
CA GLN A 73 12.76 -16.42 13.75
C GLN A 73 11.47 -16.35 12.93
N ALA A 74 11.16 -15.17 12.38
CA ALA A 74 9.98 -14.98 11.55
C ALA A 74 10.03 -15.86 10.29
N LEU A 75 11.21 -16.02 9.68
CA LEU A 75 11.42 -16.88 8.51
C LEU A 75 11.17 -18.36 8.83
N ASN A 76 11.63 -18.82 9.99
CA ASN A 76 11.43 -20.21 10.42
C ASN A 76 9.94 -20.54 10.65
N GLU A 77 9.15 -19.56 11.10
CA GLU A 77 7.71 -19.75 11.33
C GLU A 77 6.87 -19.67 10.04
N GLU A 78 7.24 -18.82 9.09
CA GLU A 78 6.49 -18.66 7.83
C GLU A 78 6.92 -19.56 6.70
N GLY A 79 8.17 -19.98 6.70
CA GLY A 79 8.77 -20.76 5.64
C GLY A 79 9.27 -19.91 4.46
N PRO A 80 10.28 -20.41 3.73
CA PRO A 80 11.07 -19.60 2.79
C PRO A 80 10.42 -19.34 1.43
N PHE A 81 9.36 -20.08 1.06
CA PHE A 81 8.77 -20.03 -0.29
C PHE A 81 7.45 -19.25 -0.35
N THR A 82 7.01 -18.69 0.77
CA THR A 82 5.80 -17.85 0.85
C THR A 82 6.12 -16.43 0.38
N GLN A 83 5.11 -15.66 0.00
CA GLN A 83 5.32 -14.25 -0.37
C GLN A 83 5.97 -13.45 0.77
N LEU A 84 5.43 -13.60 1.98
CA LEU A 84 5.95 -12.93 3.17
C LEU A 84 7.35 -13.47 3.54
N GLY A 85 7.60 -14.78 3.39
CA GLY A 85 8.91 -15.38 3.61
C GLY A 85 9.99 -14.84 2.68
N GLY A 86 9.67 -14.64 1.39
CA GLY A 86 10.57 -13.99 0.44
C GLY A 86 10.89 -12.55 0.85
N GLU A 87 9.89 -11.77 1.27
CA GLU A 87 10.12 -10.41 1.80
C GLU A 87 10.98 -10.42 3.07
N ILE A 88 10.75 -11.34 4.01
CA ILE A 88 11.59 -11.51 5.19
C ILE A 88 13.04 -11.78 4.79
N GLN A 89 13.29 -12.67 3.83
CA GLN A 89 14.66 -13.00 3.38
C GLN A 89 15.37 -11.80 2.74
N LEU A 90 14.65 -10.97 1.98
CA LEU A 90 15.21 -9.72 1.45
C LEU A 90 15.63 -8.77 2.58
N TRP A 91 14.78 -8.59 3.59
CA TRP A 91 15.10 -7.76 4.76
C TRP A 91 16.21 -8.36 5.64
N LEU A 92 16.26 -9.68 5.75
CA LEU A 92 17.30 -10.39 6.48
C LEU A 92 18.68 -10.20 5.81
N ALA A 93 18.74 -10.25 4.48
CA ALA A 93 19.96 -9.97 3.74
C ALA A 93 20.46 -8.53 3.97
N LEU A 94 19.56 -7.55 3.97
CA LEU A 94 19.89 -6.16 4.35
C LEU A 94 20.42 -6.06 5.79
N ALA A 95 19.81 -6.79 6.73
CA ALA A 95 20.30 -6.84 8.11
C ALA A 95 21.70 -7.47 8.21
N TYR A 96 22.01 -8.50 7.42
CA TYR A 96 23.36 -9.08 7.34
C TYR A 96 24.38 -8.09 6.81
N GLN A 97 24.06 -7.36 5.74
CA GLN A 97 24.92 -6.30 5.22
C GLN A 97 25.21 -5.25 6.31
N ALA A 98 24.18 -4.78 7.02
CA ALA A 98 24.35 -3.79 8.07
C ALA A 98 25.18 -4.30 9.27
N CYS A 99 25.25 -5.62 9.47
CA CYS A 99 26.12 -6.26 10.46
C CYS A 99 27.55 -6.52 9.95
N GLY A 100 27.90 -6.11 8.73
CA GLY A 100 29.20 -6.39 8.09
C GLY A 100 29.33 -7.82 7.53
N ARG A 101 28.24 -8.59 7.47
CA ARG A 101 28.18 -9.95 6.91
C ARG A 101 27.79 -9.89 5.43
N GLU A 102 28.62 -9.26 4.62
CA GLU A 102 28.32 -9.02 3.19
C GLU A 102 28.24 -10.33 2.37
N GLU A 103 29.06 -11.34 2.70
CA GLU A 103 29.03 -12.63 2.01
C GLU A 103 27.69 -13.36 2.19
N ASP A 104 27.16 -13.36 3.41
CA ASP A 104 25.86 -13.97 3.73
C ASP A 104 24.70 -13.24 3.05
N CYS A 105 24.79 -11.91 2.94
CA CYS A 105 23.84 -11.10 2.19
C CYS A 105 23.80 -11.50 0.71
N LEU A 106 24.96 -11.54 0.05
CA LEU A 106 25.06 -11.93 -1.36
C LEU A 106 24.63 -13.39 -1.59
N ALA A 107 25.00 -14.30 -0.68
CA ALA A 107 24.56 -15.69 -0.73
C ALA A 107 23.03 -15.78 -0.66
N THR A 108 22.40 -15.04 0.26
CA THR A 108 20.94 -15.01 0.42
C THR A 108 20.25 -14.50 -0.85
N TYR A 109 20.73 -13.42 -1.46
CA TYR A 109 20.16 -12.91 -2.72
C TYR A 109 20.33 -13.89 -3.88
N ARG A 110 21.51 -14.52 -4.00
CA ARG A 110 21.76 -15.55 -5.04
C ARG A 110 20.85 -16.77 -4.87
N THR A 111 20.56 -17.17 -3.62
CA THR A 111 19.61 -18.26 -3.37
C THR A 111 18.20 -17.85 -3.74
N LEU A 112 17.75 -16.67 -3.29
CA LEU A 112 16.42 -16.14 -3.61
C LEU A 112 16.16 -16.04 -5.11
N GLU A 113 17.12 -15.51 -5.86
CA GLU A 113 17.07 -15.38 -7.32
C GLU A 113 16.86 -16.72 -8.02
N LYS A 114 17.37 -17.83 -7.46
CA LYS A 114 17.29 -19.16 -8.07
C LYS A 114 16.08 -19.98 -7.60
N THR A 115 15.73 -19.90 -6.32
CA THR A 115 14.83 -20.87 -5.68
C THR A 115 13.42 -20.36 -5.43
N HIS A 116 13.20 -19.04 -5.35
CA HIS A 116 11.91 -18.52 -4.90
C HIS A 116 10.82 -18.64 -5.98
N PRO A 117 9.60 -19.13 -5.68
CA PRO A 117 8.57 -19.36 -6.69
C PRO A 117 8.05 -18.07 -7.34
N LEU A 118 7.96 -16.98 -6.57
CA LEU A 118 7.45 -15.69 -7.06
C LEU A 118 8.50 -14.93 -7.89
N PRO A 119 8.22 -14.60 -9.17
CA PRO A 119 9.15 -13.85 -10.03
C PRO A 119 9.48 -12.45 -9.52
N ALA A 120 8.54 -11.77 -8.85
CA ALA A 120 8.75 -10.43 -8.32
C ALA A 120 9.89 -10.40 -7.28
N ILE A 121 9.88 -11.36 -6.35
CA ILE A 121 10.92 -11.51 -5.32
C ILE A 121 12.28 -11.86 -5.97
N ARG A 122 12.29 -12.74 -6.99
CA ARG A 122 13.53 -13.06 -7.72
C ARG A 122 14.14 -11.83 -8.38
N ARG A 123 13.32 -10.99 -9.03
CA ARG A 123 13.77 -9.74 -9.65
C ARG A 123 14.31 -8.78 -8.61
N GLN A 124 13.59 -8.58 -7.50
CA GLN A 124 14.06 -7.74 -6.39
C GLN A 124 15.39 -8.22 -5.82
N ALA A 125 15.57 -9.54 -5.62
CA ALA A 125 16.82 -10.11 -5.17
C ALA A 125 17.97 -9.89 -6.18
N ALA A 126 17.70 -10.03 -7.47
CA ALA A 126 18.68 -9.78 -8.53
C ALA A 126 19.11 -8.31 -8.58
N ASP A 127 18.16 -7.37 -8.46
CA ASP A 127 18.43 -5.94 -8.44
C ASP A 127 19.27 -5.55 -7.23
N LEU A 128 18.92 -6.04 -6.04
CA LEU A 128 19.69 -5.80 -4.81
C LEU A 128 21.08 -6.43 -4.86
N ARG A 129 21.20 -7.66 -5.40
CA ARG A 129 22.49 -8.29 -5.65
C ARG A 129 23.37 -7.43 -6.56
N TYR A 130 22.80 -6.91 -7.65
CA TYR A 130 23.52 -6.06 -8.60
C TYR A 130 24.04 -4.78 -7.94
N ILE A 131 23.22 -4.13 -7.09
CA ILE A 131 23.65 -2.95 -6.31
C ILE A 131 24.81 -3.32 -5.38
N MET A 132 24.73 -4.47 -4.73
CA MET A 132 25.74 -4.91 -3.77
C MET A 132 27.06 -5.34 -4.41
N GLU A 133 27.03 -5.96 -5.58
CA GLU A 133 28.22 -6.39 -6.33
C GLU A 133 28.88 -5.22 -7.08
N ALA A 134 28.22 -4.08 -7.21
CA ALA A 134 28.73 -2.94 -7.95
C ALA A 134 30.07 -2.43 -7.36
N PRO A 135 31.10 -2.20 -8.20
CA PRO A 135 32.36 -1.66 -7.73
C PRO A 135 32.17 -0.24 -7.20
N LYS A 136 32.82 0.07 -6.07
CA LYS A 136 32.80 1.42 -5.50
C LYS A 136 33.42 2.40 -6.50
N LEU A 137 32.72 3.50 -6.74
CA LEU A 137 33.21 4.56 -7.62
C LEU A 137 34.49 5.18 -7.02
N GLN A 138 35.58 5.16 -7.77
CA GLN A 138 36.82 5.81 -7.38
C GLN A 138 36.74 7.29 -7.75
N ILE A 139 36.54 8.16 -6.76
CA ILE A 139 36.49 9.62 -6.95
C ILE A 139 37.89 10.19 -6.68
N SER A 140 38.44 10.92 -7.65
CA SER A 140 39.77 11.55 -7.53
C SER A 140 39.75 12.70 -6.51
N PRO A 141 40.90 13.08 -5.90
CA PRO A 141 40.95 14.19 -4.95
C PRO A 141 40.48 15.52 -5.53
N ASP A 142 40.72 15.75 -6.83
CA ASP A 142 40.35 16.98 -7.53
C ASP A 142 38.83 17.09 -7.77
N GLU A 143 38.13 15.95 -7.87
CA GLU A 143 36.66 15.87 -7.95
C GLU A 143 35.98 15.99 -6.57
N ARG A 144 36.74 15.83 -5.48
CA ARG A 144 36.19 15.88 -4.12
C ARG A 144 36.10 17.32 -3.62
N VAL A 145 34.88 17.76 -3.32
CA VAL A 145 34.65 18.98 -2.53
C VAL A 145 35.08 18.71 -1.08
N GLN A 146 36.16 19.35 -0.64
CA GLN A 146 36.61 19.28 0.74
C GLN A 146 35.79 20.26 1.58
N ILE A 147 34.84 19.72 2.35
CA ILE A 147 34.11 20.51 3.35
C ILE A 147 35.00 20.60 4.60
N PRO A 148 35.44 21.80 5.01
CA PRO A 148 36.23 21.95 6.22
C PRO A 148 35.41 21.52 7.43
N VAL A 149 36.02 20.72 8.30
CA VAL A 149 35.41 20.38 9.59
C VAL A 149 35.38 21.65 10.43
N LEU A 150 34.19 22.20 10.64
CA LEU A 150 33.99 23.33 11.53
C LEU A 150 34.10 22.84 12.97
N THR A 151 35.33 22.80 13.50
CA THR A 151 35.61 22.37 14.89
C THR A 151 35.05 23.35 15.94
N ASP A 152 34.80 24.60 15.55
CA ASP A 152 34.39 25.68 16.45
C ASP A 152 32.88 25.98 16.43
N LEU A 153 32.04 25.03 16.00
CA LEU A 153 30.58 25.19 16.07
C LEU A 153 30.02 25.21 17.50
N ASP A 154 30.81 24.74 18.48
CA ASP A 154 30.42 24.71 19.90
C ASP A 154 30.76 26.01 20.65
N VAL A 155 31.52 26.94 20.07
CA VAL A 155 31.85 28.24 20.71
C VAL A 155 30.59 29.06 21.02
N ASN A 156 29.49 28.83 20.30
CA ASN A 156 28.19 29.46 20.54
C ASN A 156 27.17 28.60 21.33
N ARG A 157 27.56 27.40 21.78
CA ARG A 157 26.70 26.55 22.63
C ARG A 157 26.91 26.78 24.13
N GLY A 158 28.07 27.30 24.54
CA GLY A 158 28.49 27.33 25.95
C GLY A 158 27.85 28.38 26.87
N ASN A 159 27.16 29.40 26.34
CA ASN A 159 26.62 30.49 27.18
C ASN A 159 25.14 30.80 26.95
N ARG A 160 24.39 29.93 26.27
CA ARG A 160 22.94 30.00 26.34
C ARG A 160 22.53 29.44 27.69
N ALA A 161 22.17 30.34 28.61
CA ALA A 161 21.44 29.97 29.83
C ALA A 161 20.37 28.93 29.45
N PRO A 162 20.12 27.89 30.26
CA PRO A 162 19.10 26.91 29.96
C PRO A 162 17.78 27.65 29.75
N VAL A 163 17.42 27.87 28.49
CA VAL A 163 16.14 28.45 28.13
C VAL A 163 15.17 27.37 28.58
N ALA A 164 14.39 27.69 29.62
CA ALA A 164 13.32 26.82 30.09
C ALA A 164 12.61 26.28 28.85
N ARG A 165 12.54 24.95 28.71
CA ARG A 165 11.86 24.31 27.57
C ARG A 165 10.53 25.07 27.42
N PRO A 166 10.31 25.79 26.30
CA PRO A 166 9.07 26.53 26.16
C PRO A 166 7.97 25.50 26.38
N ARG A 167 7.02 25.81 27.28
CA ARG A 167 5.85 24.96 27.46
C ARG A 167 5.34 24.62 26.06
N PRO A 168 4.99 23.35 25.78
CA PRO A 168 4.48 22.98 24.47
C PRO A 168 3.44 24.04 24.08
N PRO A 169 3.57 24.69 22.91
CA PRO A 169 2.71 25.81 22.58
C PRO A 169 1.30 25.32 22.76
N VAL A 170 0.55 25.98 23.67
CA VAL A 170 -0.88 25.74 23.78
C VAL A 170 -1.39 25.90 22.36
N LYS A 171 -1.95 24.82 21.78
CA LYS A 171 -2.48 24.84 20.42
C LYS A 171 -3.48 25.98 20.36
N ARG A 172 -3.03 27.17 19.95
CA ARG A 172 -3.92 28.29 19.69
C ARG A 172 -4.73 27.81 18.51
N LYS A 173 -6.06 27.82 18.66
CA LYS A 173 -6.95 27.67 17.52
C LYS A 173 -6.62 28.85 16.62
N VAL A 174 -5.79 28.61 15.61
CA VAL A 174 -5.55 29.59 14.56
C VAL A 174 -6.92 29.81 13.92
N GLU A 175 -7.35 31.06 13.82
CA GLU A 175 -8.57 31.39 13.10
C GLU A 175 -8.41 30.84 11.68
N LYS A 176 -9.41 30.11 11.21
CA LYS A 176 -9.37 29.48 9.90
C LYS A 176 -9.14 30.55 8.85
N THR A 177 -8.30 30.25 7.86
CA THR A 177 -8.15 31.17 6.74
C THR A 177 -9.43 31.21 5.92
N TRP A 178 -9.66 32.31 5.20
CA TRP A 178 -10.82 32.45 4.30
C TRP A 178 -10.95 31.27 3.32
N ASP A 179 -9.83 30.67 2.92
CA ASP A 179 -9.80 29.51 2.02
C ASP A 179 -10.25 28.23 2.76
N GLU A 180 -9.78 27.98 3.99
CA GLU A 180 -10.21 26.84 4.81
C GLU A 180 -11.70 26.89 5.17
N GLU A 181 -12.21 28.08 5.53
CA GLU A 181 -13.65 28.27 5.78
C GLU A 181 -14.48 28.09 4.50
N PHE A 182 -13.96 28.55 3.36
CA PHE A 182 -14.61 28.37 2.06
C PHE A 182 -14.72 26.89 1.71
N TRP A 183 -13.64 26.11 1.83
CA TRP A 183 -13.64 24.69 1.48
C TRP A 183 -14.47 23.83 2.44
N GLU A 184 -14.47 24.12 3.74
CA GLU A 184 -15.34 23.39 4.68
C GLU A 184 -16.83 23.67 4.46
N ASN A 185 -17.17 24.89 4.04
CA ASN A 185 -18.56 25.30 3.78
C ASN A 185 -18.93 25.27 2.29
N TYR A 186 -18.08 24.70 1.44
CA TYR A 186 -18.32 24.66 0.01
C TYR A 186 -19.47 23.71 -0.30
N THR A 187 -20.64 24.27 -0.61
CA THR A 187 -21.72 23.51 -1.22
C THR A 187 -21.55 23.59 -2.73
N GLY A 188 -21.28 22.44 -3.36
CA GLY A 188 -21.22 22.36 -4.82
C GLY A 188 -22.50 22.87 -5.49
N PRO A 189 -22.42 23.41 -6.71
CA PRO A 189 -23.59 23.90 -7.42
C PRO A 189 -24.61 22.79 -7.56
N ARG A 190 -25.80 22.98 -6.97
CA ARG A 190 -26.89 22.02 -7.11
C ARG A 190 -27.39 22.10 -8.54
N ILE A 191 -27.11 21.05 -9.30
CA ILE A 191 -27.70 20.85 -10.63
C ILE A 191 -29.19 20.64 -10.42
N MET A 192 -29.97 21.71 -10.55
CA MET A 192 -31.42 21.65 -10.40
C MET A 192 -31.99 20.93 -11.61
N THR A 193 -32.43 19.68 -11.41
CA THR A 193 -33.15 18.90 -12.41
C THR A 193 -34.57 19.45 -12.54
N ASN A 194 -34.73 20.57 -13.24
CA ASN A 194 -36.03 21.18 -13.47
C ASN A 194 -36.76 20.44 -14.61
N LYS A 195 -37.91 19.83 -14.31
CA LYS A 195 -38.76 19.10 -15.28
C LYS A 195 -39.14 19.94 -16.49
N TYR A 196 -39.26 21.26 -16.33
CA TYR A 196 -39.59 22.17 -17.43
C TYR A 196 -38.43 22.37 -18.41
N VAL A 197 -37.18 22.27 -17.95
CA VAL A 197 -36.00 22.36 -18.83
C VAL A 197 -35.90 21.14 -19.73
N TRP A 198 -36.18 19.95 -19.19
CA TRP A 198 -36.26 18.72 -19.99
C TRP A 198 -37.44 18.73 -20.96
N ALA A 199 -38.59 19.26 -20.55
CA ALA A 199 -39.74 19.43 -21.44
C ALA A 199 -39.42 20.41 -22.59
N ALA A 200 -38.78 21.54 -22.29
CA ALA A 200 -38.36 22.50 -23.31
C ALA A 200 -37.33 21.89 -24.27
N ALA A 201 -36.32 21.18 -23.75
CA ALA A 201 -35.33 20.50 -24.57
C ALA A 201 -35.96 19.44 -25.49
N ALA A 202 -36.93 18.67 -24.99
CA ALA A 202 -37.67 17.71 -25.81
C ALA A 202 -38.46 18.39 -26.93
N VAL A 203 -39.13 19.51 -26.64
CA VAL A 203 -39.86 20.30 -27.65
C VAL A 203 -38.93 20.88 -28.71
N VAL A 204 -37.76 21.40 -28.31
CA VAL A 204 -36.77 21.91 -29.27
C VAL A 204 -36.22 20.78 -30.13
N ALA A 205 -35.94 19.61 -29.54
CA ALA A 205 -35.45 18.45 -30.28
C ALA A 205 -36.48 17.93 -31.28
N THR A 206 -37.76 17.87 -30.92
CA THR A 206 -38.82 17.44 -31.86
C THR A 206 -39.02 18.45 -32.97
N LEU A 207 -39.01 19.76 -32.67
CA LEU A 207 -39.08 20.80 -33.70
C LEU A 207 -37.88 20.75 -34.64
N ALA A 208 -36.67 20.56 -34.12
CA ALA A 208 -35.47 20.39 -34.94
C ALA A 208 -35.53 19.13 -35.81
N ALA A 209 -36.05 18.02 -35.28
CA ALA A 209 -36.23 16.79 -36.04
C ALA A 209 -37.29 16.95 -37.14
N VAL A 210 -38.41 17.61 -36.85
CA VAL A 210 -39.44 17.93 -37.84
C VAL A 210 -38.91 18.87 -38.90
N TYR A 211 -38.20 19.94 -38.50
CA TYR A 211 -37.56 20.86 -39.43
C TYR A 211 -36.52 20.16 -40.31
N SER A 212 -35.66 19.33 -39.73
CA SER A 212 -34.70 18.50 -40.46
C SER A 212 -35.42 17.58 -41.45
N SER A 213 -36.49 16.91 -41.03
CA SER A 213 -37.29 16.05 -41.91
C SER A 213 -38.00 16.85 -43.03
N TYR A 214 -38.38 18.09 -42.77
CA TYR A 214 -39.02 18.98 -43.73
C TYR A 214 -38.03 19.54 -44.74
N VAL A 215 -36.83 19.92 -44.30
CA VAL A 215 -35.71 20.31 -45.17
C VAL A 215 -35.27 19.14 -46.05
N GLN A 216 -35.21 17.93 -45.49
CA GLN A 216 -34.84 16.73 -46.21
C GLN A 216 -35.93 16.30 -47.22
N ARG A 217 -37.22 16.58 -46.95
CA ARG A 217 -38.32 16.43 -47.91
C ARG A 217 -38.39 17.56 -48.94
N GLY A 218 -38.00 18.79 -48.60
CA GLY A 218 -37.94 19.93 -49.53
C GLY A 218 -36.77 19.86 -50.51
N LEU A 219 -35.73 19.08 -50.20
CA LEU A 219 -34.65 18.72 -51.13
C LEU A 219 -34.98 17.48 -51.99
N ILE A 220 -36.14 16.85 -51.77
CA ILE A 220 -36.62 15.68 -52.52
C ILE A 220 -38.04 15.97 -53.02
N SER A 221 -38.14 16.95 -53.91
CA SER A 221 -39.20 17.05 -54.91
C SER A 221 -38.58 17.65 -56.18
N PRO A 222 -38.66 16.98 -57.34
CA PRO A 222 -38.13 17.48 -58.62
C PRO A 222 -38.84 18.74 -59.11
#